data_AF-A0A2A8ZQ60-F1
#
_entry.id   AF-A0A2A8ZQ60-F1
#
_cell.length_a   1.000
_cell.length_b   1.000
_cell.length_c   1.000
_cell.angle_alpha   90.00
_cell.angle_beta   90.00
_cell.angle_gamma   90.00
#
_symmetry.space_group_name_H-M   'P 1'
#
loop_
_entity.id
_entity.type
_entity.pdbx_description
1 polymer ?
#
loop_
_entity_poly.entity_id
_entity_poly.type
_entity_poly.pdbx_seq_one_letter_code
_entity_poly.pdbx_strand_id
1 'polypeptide(L)' 'MHLTKLEQAITLATILNAIGAENIEEYVELESLRPVVKVLHKLNKKTKSEEKKKATKSIINKMMNDFTKEIEKDNPPIQK' A
#
# COMPACT_ATOMS: atom_id res chain seq x y z
N MET A 1 6.13 0.13 9.68
CA MET A 1 6.57 -0.34 8.35
C MET A 1 7.39 0.71 7.60
N HIS A 2 8.44 0.30 6.88
CA HIS A 2 9.09 1.13 5.85
C HIS A 2 8.84 0.53 4.45
N LEU A 3 8.19 1.29 3.58
CA LEU A 3 7.88 0.89 2.20
C LEU A 3 8.80 1.59 1.20
N THR A 4 9.24 0.88 0.17
CA THR A 4 9.92 1.47 -0.98
C THR A 4 8.95 2.29 -1.81
N LYS A 5 9.46 3.15 -2.71
CA LYS A 5 8.62 3.96 -3.60
C LYS A 5 7.64 3.14 -4.43
N LEU A 6 8.06 1.96 -4.92
CA LEU A 6 7.18 1.06 -5.69
C LEU A 6 6.11 0.45 -4.79
N GLU A 7 6.48 0.05 -3.57
CA GLU A 7 5.52 -0.51 -2.62
C GLU A 7 4.48 0.52 -2.17
N GLN A 8 4.92 1.75 -1.84
CA GLN A 8 4.01 2.87 -1.54
C GLN A 8 3.04 3.14 -2.69
N ALA A 9 3.55 3.12 -3.93
CA ALA A 9 2.73 3.33 -5.12
C ALA A 9 1.68 2.22 -5.30
N ILE A 10 2.06 0.95 -5.10
CA ILE A 10 1.13 -0.18 -5.18
C ILE A 10 0.09 -0.08 -4.08
N THR A 11 0.50 0.15 -2.83
CA THR A 11 -0.43 0.30 -1.69
C THR A 11 -1.44 1.42 -1.95
N LEU A 12 -0.96 2.60 -2.36
CA LEU A 12 -1.83 3.74 -2.60
C LEU A 12 -2.80 3.49 -3.77
N ALA A 13 -2.31 2.94 -4.90
CA ALA A 13 -3.16 2.61 -6.03
C ALA A 13 -4.26 1.60 -5.66
N THR A 14 -3.92 0.60 -4.84
CA THR A 14 -4.90 -0.37 -4.34
C THR A 14 -5.98 0.28 -3.48
N ILE A 15 -5.60 1.17 -2.56
CA ILE A 15 -6.56 1.88 -1.69
C ILE A 15 -7.47 2.79 -2.53
N LEU A 16 -6.90 3.60 -3.43
CA LEU A 16 -7.68 4.48 -4.30
C LEU A 16 -8.66 3.67 -5.18
N ASN A 17 -8.23 2.53 -5.70
CA ASN A 17 -9.10 1.64 -6.47
C ASN A 17 -10.21 1.01 -5.61
N ALA A 18 -9.97 0.74 -4.33
CA ALA A 18 -10.96 0.18 -3.42
C ALA A 18 -12.05 1.19 -3.00
N ILE A 19 -11.72 2.49 -2.98
CA ILE A 19 -12.68 3.58 -2.71
C ILE A 19 -13.65 3.76 -3.88
N GLY A 20 -13.17 3.57 -5.11
CA GLY A 20 -13.93 3.88 -6.33
C GLY A 20 -13.80 5.35 -6.73
N ALA A 21 -13.98 5.62 -8.02
CA ALA A 21 -13.83 6.98 -8.56
C ALA A 21 -14.98 7.90 -8.13
N GLU A 22 -16.16 7.32 -7.90
CA GLU A 22 -17.38 8.00 -7.49
C GLU A 22 -17.31 8.55 -6.06
N ASN A 23 -16.53 7.93 -5.18
CA ASN A 23 -16.41 8.35 -3.78
C ASN A 23 -15.06 9.01 -3.47
N ILE A 24 -14.14 9.11 -4.45
CA ILE A 24 -12.75 9.49 -4.19
C ILE A 24 -12.59 10.89 -3.58
N GLU A 25 -13.50 11.80 -3.93
CA GLU A 25 -13.52 13.19 -3.44
C GLU A 25 -13.85 13.29 -1.94
N GLU A 26 -14.48 12.27 -1.36
CA GLU A 26 -14.77 12.21 0.08
C GLU A 26 -13.52 11.92 0.92
N TYR A 27 -12.48 11.35 0.31
CA TYR A 27 -11.27 10.89 1.00
C TYR A 27 -10.03 11.74 0.69
N VAL A 28 -9.97 12.37 -0.49
CA VAL A 28 -8.80 13.14 -0.93
C VAL A 28 -9.19 14.36 -1.76
N GLU A 29 -8.45 15.45 -1.59
CA GLU A 29 -8.58 16.62 -2.46
C GLU A 29 -8.08 16.31 -3.87
N LEU A 30 -8.92 16.51 -4.89
CA LEU A 30 -8.57 16.18 -6.28
C LEU A 30 -7.32 16.89 -6.79
N GLU A 31 -7.08 18.12 -6.36
CA GLU A 31 -5.89 18.90 -6.76
C GLU A 31 -4.60 18.22 -6.31
N SER A 32 -4.60 17.68 -5.09
CA SER A 32 -3.47 16.92 -4.54
C SER A 32 -3.33 15.52 -5.15
N LEU A 33 -4.45 14.90 -5.55
CA LEU A 33 -4.47 13.56 -6.15
C LEU A 33 -3.90 13.53 -7.58
N ARG A 34 -4.18 14.56 -8.40
CA ARG A 34 -3.73 14.65 -9.80
C ARG A 34 -2.23 14.37 -10.01
N PRO A 35 -1.29 15.04 -9.31
CA PRO A 35 0.13 14.76 -9.47
C PRO A 35 0.50 13.33 -9.04
N VAL A 36 -0.16 12.80 -8.01
CA VAL A 36 0.07 11.43 -7.51
C VAL A 36 -0.33 10.39 -8.56
N VAL A 37 -1.52 10.49 -9.14
CA VAL A 37 -2.01 9.56 -10.17
C VAL A 37 -1.07 9.53 -11.39
N LYS A 38 -0.53 10.69 -11.79
CA LYS A 38 0.47 10.76 -12.87
C LYS A 38 1.73 9.94 -12.55
N VAL A 39 2.22 10.02 -11.31
CA VAL A 39 3.38 9.24 -10.85
C VAL A 39 3.04 7.75 -10.78
N LEU A 40 1.88 7.38 -10.25
CA LEU A 40 1.41 6.00 -10.20
C LEU A 40 1.33 5.38 -11.60
N HIS A 41 0.75 6.10 -12.58
CA HIS A 41 0.67 5.64 -13.96
C HIS A 41 2.05 5.43 -14.60
N LYS A 42 2.97 6.37 -14.38
CA LYS A 42 4.34 6.28 -14.89
C LYS A 42 5.10 5.09 -14.30
N LEU A 43 4.95 4.85 -13.00
CA LEU A 43 5.54 3.69 -12.33
C LEU A 43 4.93 2.39 -12.87
N ASN A 44 3.60 2.32 -12.97
CA ASN A 44 2.90 1.14 -13.48
C ASN A 44 3.35 0.75 -14.90
N LYS A 45 3.60 1.73 -15.78
CA LYS A 45 4.11 1.50 -17.14
C LYS A 45 5.57 1.02 -17.19
N LYS A 46 6.40 1.45 -16.24
CA LYS A 46 7.85 1.15 -16.23
C LYS A 46 8.20 -0.15 -15.52
N THR A 47 7.43 -0.51 -14.49
CA THR A 47 7.72 -1.67 -13.65
C THR A 47 7.30 -2.97 -14.33
N LYS A 48 8.21 -3.95 -14.37
CA LYS A 48 7.96 -5.28 -14.93
C LYS A 48 6.98 -6.08 -14.05
N SER A 49 6.26 -7.03 -14.63
CA SER A 49 5.32 -7.89 -13.89
C SER A 49 5.97 -8.60 -12.70
N GLU A 50 7.17 -9.14 -12.90
CA GLU A 50 7.94 -9.82 -11.82
C GLU A 50 8.34 -8.88 -10.68
N GLU A 51 8.68 -7.63 -10.99
CA GLU A 51 9.02 -6.62 -9.98
C GLU A 51 7.78 -6.22 -9.18
N LYS A 52 6.62 -6.10 -9.85
CA LYS A 52 5.33 -5.87 -9.16
C LYS A 52 5.01 -7.01 -8.22
N LYS A 53 5.11 -8.26 -8.69
CA LYS A 53 4.86 -9.46 -7.86
C LYS A 53 5.76 -9.51 -6.63
N LYS A 54 7.05 -9.22 -6.79
CA LYS A 54 8.01 -9.14 -5.68
C LYS A 54 7.65 -8.04 -4.68
N ALA A 55 7.31 -6.84 -5.18
CA ALA A 55 6.90 -5.73 -4.33
C ALA A 55 5.61 -6.05 -3.57
N THR A 56 4.58 -6.60 -4.23
CA THR A 56 3.33 -7.03 -3.59
C THR A 56 3.58 -8.08 -2.51
N LYS A 57 4.40 -9.10 -2.78
CA LYS A 57 4.77 -10.10 -1.76
C LYS A 57 5.47 -9.45 -0.56
N SER A 58 6.35 -8.49 -0.80
CA SER A 58 7.04 -7.77 0.27
C SER A 58 6.09 -6.92 1.11
N ILE A 59 5.14 -6.22 0.47
CA ILE A 59 4.08 -5.46 1.16
C ILE A 59 3.29 -6.38 2.10
N ILE A 60 2.80 -7.51 1.59
CA ILE A 60 2.00 -8.46 2.38
C ILE A 60 2.79 -8.93 3.60
N ASN A 61 4.04 -9.37 3.40
CA ASN A 61 4.87 -9.85 4.50
C ASN A 61 5.12 -8.76 5.55
N LYS A 62 5.39 -7.52 5.12
CA LYS A 62 5.62 -6.41 6.05
C LYS A 62 4.34 -6.04 6.81
N MET A 63 3.20 -6.00 6.13
CA MET A 63 1.90 -5.72 6.75
C MET A 63 1.51 -6.81 7.76
N MET A 64 1.66 -8.09 7.40
CA MET A 64 1.42 -9.20 8.33
C MET A 64 2.33 -9.10 9.55
N ASN A 65 3.64 -8.91 9.36
CA ASN A 65 4.58 -8.84 10.47
C ASN A 65 4.28 -7.66 11.41
N ASP A 66 3.95 -6.50 10.87
CA ASP A 66 3.62 -5.33 11.69
C ASP A 66 2.28 -5.53 12.41
N PHE A 67 1.27 -6.10 11.75
CA PHE A 67 -0.03 -6.37 12.37
C PHE A 67 0.05 -7.45 13.46
N THR A 68 0.82 -8.52 13.23
CA THR A 68 1.07 -9.55 14.26
C THR A 68 1.70 -8.96 15.51
N LYS A 69 2.66 -8.04 15.37
CA LYS A 69 3.27 -7.36 16.53
C LYS A 69 2.25 -6.54 17.33
N GLU A 70 1.29 -5.90 16.67
CA GLU A 70 0.23 -5.18 17.38
C GLU A 70 -0.69 -6.16 18.13
N ILE A 71 -1.07 -7.27 17.50
CA ILE A 71 -1.86 -8.33 18.16
C ILE A 71 -1.14 -8.87 19.40
N GLU A 72 0.17 -9.09 19.32
CA GLU A 72 1.01 -9.59 20.41
C GLU A 72 1.17 -8.58 21.56
N LYS A 73 1.15 -7.26 21.28
CA LYS A 73 1.13 -6.24 22.35
C LYS A 73 -0.16 -6.31 23.14
N ASP A 74 -1.28 -6.49 22.45
CA ASP A 74 -2.61 -6.60 23.07
C ASP A 74 -2.83 -7.95 23.75
N ASN A 75 -2.09 -8.98 23.32
CA ASN A 75 -2.17 -10.35 23.84
C ASN A 75 -0.76 -10.95 23.99
N PRO A 76 0.01 -10.57 25.03
CA PRO A 76 1.37 -11.05 25.18
C PRO A 76 1.38 -12.57 25.30
N PRO A 77 2.33 -13.26 24.63
CA PRO A 77 2.42 -14.71 24.71
C PRO A 77 2.60 -15.13 26.17
N ILE A 78 1.79 -16.10 26.60
CA ILE A 78 1.88 -16.68 27.94
C ILE A 78 3.28 -17.31 28.05
N GLN A 79 4.17 -16.67 28.82
CA GLN A 79 5.47 -17.24 29.14
C GLN A 79 5.24 -18.53 29.94
N LYS A 80 5.64 -19.67 29.36
CA LYS A 80 5.68 -20.96 30.05
C LYS A 80 7.02 -21.15 30.72
#